data_AF-H1KQ98-F1
#
_entry.id   AF-H1KQ98-F1
#
_cell.length_a   1.000
_cell.length_b   1.000
_cell.length_c   1.000
_cell.angle_alpha   90.00
_cell.angle_beta   90.00
_cell.angle_gamma   90.00
#
_symmetry.space_group_name_H-M   'P 1'
#
loop_
_entity.id
_entity.type
_entity.pdbx_description
1 polymer ?
#
loop_
_entity_poly.entity_id
_entity_poly.type
_entity_poly.pdbx_seq_one_letter_code
_entity_poly.pdbx_strand_id
1 'polypeptide(L)' 'RSQHVEAHADLILRLRAERPTLILSELRALLAERGIATSESGLSRFFRRHAVTHKKTRSTPPSSNDRT' A
#
# COMPACT_ATOMS: atom_id res chain seq x y z
N ARG A 1 5.02 13.48 9.30
CA ARG A 1 4.25 12.24 9.60
C ARG A 1 4.58 11.06 8.67
N SER A 2 5.01 11.29 7.43
CA SER A 2 5.42 10.23 6.49
C SER A 2 6.77 9.57 6.85
N GLN A 3 7.72 10.30 7.41
CA GLN A 3 9.06 9.76 7.75
C GLN A 3 9.02 8.55 8.70
N HIS A 4 8.06 8.52 9.64
CA HIS A 4 7.90 7.39 10.55
C HIS A 4 7.40 6.12 9.83
N VAL A 5 6.56 6.27 8.80
CA VAL A 5 6.09 5.16 7.96
C VAL A 5 7.23 4.66 7.07
N GLU A 6 8.02 5.57 6.51
CA GLU A 6 9.19 5.22 5.71
C GLU A 6 10.28 4.50 6.51
N ALA A 7 10.45 4.83 7.80
CA ALA A 7 11.37 4.11 8.69
C ALA A 7 11.01 2.61 8.84
N HIS A 8 9.75 2.26 8.59
CA HIS A 8 9.25 0.89 8.61
C HIS A 8 8.90 0.36 7.22
N ALA A 9 9.44 0.96 6.14
CA ALA A 9 9.09 0.62 4.77
C ALA A 9 9.25 -0.88 4.49
N ASP A 10 10.39 -1.46 4.86
CA ASP A 10 10.67 -2.88 4.64
C ASP A 10 9.66 -3.79 5.33
N LEU A 11 9.24 -3.45 6.55
CA LEU A 11 8.24 -4.19 7.29
C LEU A 11 6.88 -4.14 6.59
N ILE A 12 6.48 -2.95 6.14
CA ILE A 12 5.19 -2.73 5.46
C ILE A 12 5.17 -3.48 4.12
N LEU A 13 6.27 -3.45 3.38
CA LEU A 13 6.40 -4.16 2.10
C LEU A 13 6.39 -5.68 2.29
N ARG A 14 7.08 -6.21 3.31
CA ARG A 14 7.04 -7.65 3.65
C ARG A 14 5.64 -8.10 4.04
N LEU A 15 4.95 -7.38 4.91
CA LEU A 15 3.57 -7.68 5.30
C LEU A 15 2.63 -7.70 4.08
N ARG A 16 2.83 -6.76 3.15
CA ARG A 16 2.07 -6.71 1.91
C ARG A 16 2.40 -7.86 0.97
N ALA A 17 3.65 -8.31 0.91
CA ALA A 17 4.07 -9.44 0.10
C ALA A 17 3.55 -10.78 0.67
N GLU A 18 3.58 -10.96 1.99
CA GLU A 18 3.02 -12.12 2.68
C GLU A 18 1.50 -12.20 2.52
N ARG A 19 0.83 -11.05 2.51
CA ARG A 19 -0.63 -10.97 2.47
C ARG A 19 -1.10 -9.95 1.42
N PRO A 20 -1.01 -10.31 0.12
CA PRO A 20 -1.30 -9.38 -0.98
C PRO A 20 -2.79 -8.99 -1.08
N THR A 21 -3.68 -9.80 -0.50
CA THR A 21 -5.13 -9.58 -0.47
C THR A 21 -5.61 -8.66 0.65
N LEU A 22 -4.73 -8.22 1.56
CA LEU A 22 -5.13 -7.31 2.64
C LEU A 22 -5.57 -5.96 2.09
N ILE A 23 -6.68 -5.47 2.62
CA ILE A 23 -7.14 -4.11 2.37
C ILE A 23 -6.38 -3.09 3.22
N LEU A 24 -6.45 -1.81 2.85
CA LEU A 24 -5.68 -0.74 3.51
C LEU A 24 -6.06 -0.57 5.00
N SER A 25 -7.33 -0.73 5.34
CA SER A 25 -7.82 -0.60 6.72
C SER A 25 -7.30 -1.71 7.63
N GLU A 26 -7.26 -2.95 7.13
CA GLU A 26 -6.68 -4.10 7.84
C GLU A 26 -5.18 -3.93 8.04
N LEU A 27 -4.45 -3.50 7.01
CA LEU A 27 -3.03 -3.19 7.14
C LEU A 27 -2.81 -2.08 8.18
N ARG A 28 -3.65 -1.04 8.19
CA ARG A 28 -3.58 0.03 9.19
C ARG A 28 -3.80 -0.51 10.60
N ALA A 29 -4.75 -1.42 10.79
CA ALA A 29 -4.99 -2.05 12.08
C ALA A 29 -3.77 -2.87 12.55
N LEU A 30 -3.20 -3.70 11.67
CA LEU A 30 -1.99 -4.47 11.96
C LEU A 30 -0.78 -3.59 12.29
N LEU A 31 -0.65 -2.44 11.63
CA LEU A 31 0.39 -1.47 11.94
C LEU A 31 0.14 -0.80 13.30
N ALA A 32 -1.12 -0.49 13.63
CA ALA A 32 -1.49 0.08 14.92
C ALA A 32 -1.23 -0.90 16.09
N GLU A 33 -1.51 -2.19 15.91
CA GLU A 33 -1.16 -3.24 16.89
C GLU A 33 0.34 -3.30 17.18
N ARG A 34 1.17 -2.93 16.19
CA ARG A 34 2.63 -2.85 16.31
C ARG A 34 3.12 -1.49 16.79
N GLY A 35 2.23 -0.58 17.18
CA GLY A 35 2.56 0.77 17.63
C GLY A 35 2.85 1.78 16.51
N ILE A 36 2.65 1.41 15.25
CA ILE A 36 2.93 2.28 14.10
C ILE A 36 1.67 3.05 13.73
N ALA A 37 1.54 4.27 14.26
CA ALA A 37 0.42 5.15 13.97
C ALA A 37 0.50 5.71 12.52
N THR A 38 -0.43 5.30 11.65
CA THR A 38 -0.49 5.74 10.24
C THR A 38 -1.90 6.15 9.85
N SER A 39 -2.03 7.12 8.93
CA SER A 39 -3.32 7.44 8.29
C SER A 39 -3.47 6.65 6.99
N GLU A 40 -4.71 6.37 6.58
CA GLU A 40 -4.97 5.73 5.28
C GLU A 40 -4.40 6.54 4.11
N SER A 41 -4.53 7.88 4.16
CA SER A 41 -3.93 8.78 3.17
C SER A 41 -2.41 8.69 3.15
N GLY A 42 -1.76 8.44 4.29
CA GLY A 42 -0.32 8.22 4.40
C GLY A 42 0.11 6.91 3.77
N LEU A 43 -0.61 5.82 4.05
CA LEU A 43 -0.39 4.50 3.45
C LEU A 43 -0.61 4.51 1.94
N SER A 44 -1.66 5.19 1.46
CA SER A 44 -1.93 5.34 0.02
C SER A 44 -0.77 6.04 -0.70
N ARG A 45 -0.27 7.16 -0.15
CA ARG A 45 0.90 7.85 -0.71
C ARG A 45 2.18 7.02 -0.60
N PHE A 46 2.37 6.28 0.49
CA PHE A 46 3.48 5.35 0.68
C PHE A 46 3.50 4.31 -0.44
N PHE A 47 2.39 3.61 -0.67
CA PHE A 47 2.31 2.60 -1.72
C PHE A 47 2.48 3.18 -3.12
N ARG A 48 1.94 4.38 -3.37
CA ARG A 48 2.16 5.10 -4.64
C ARG A 48 3.64 5.43 -4.86
N ARG A 49 4.39 5.75 -3.79
CA ARG A 49 5.83 6.03 -3.86
C ARG A 49 6.66 4.77 -4.09
N HIS A 50 6.29 3.68 -3.44
CA HIS A 50 6.97 2.38 -3.52
C HIS A 50 6.49 1.53 -4.72
N ALA A 51 5.74 2.12 -5.66
CA ALA A 51 5.19 1.46 -6.84
C ALA A 51 4.41 0.16 -6.54
N VAL A 52 3.85 0.04 -5.33
CA VAL A 52 3.06 -1.12 -4.92
C VAL A 52 1.69 -0.99 -5.55
N THR A 53 1.48 -1.74 -6.63
CA THR A 53 0.21 -1.83 -7.32
C THR A 53 -0.55 -3.05 -6.85
N HIS A 54 -1.86 -2.89 -6.56
CA HIS A 54 -2.71 -4.05 -6.35
C HIS A 54 -2.92 -4.72 -7.71
N LYS A 55 -2.62 -6.02 -7.83
CA LYS A 55 -2.92 -6.78 -9.04
C LYS A 55 -4.44 -6.75 -9.23
N LYS A 56 -4.90 -6.12 -10.31
CA LYS A 56 -6.33 -6.02 -10.61
C LYS A 56 -6.78 -7.36 -11.18
N THR A 57 -7.42 -8.21 -10.39
CA THR A 57 -8.04 -9.44 -10.91
C THR A 57 -9.35 -9.06 -11.61
N ARG A 58 -9.25 -8.60 -12.86
CA ARG A 58 -10.34 -8.67 -13.83
C ARG A 58 -9.68 -8.76 -15.21
N SER A 59 -10.02 -9.82 -15.93
CA SER A 59 -9.78 -9.94 -17.37
C SER A 59 -10.51 -8.79 -18.06
N THR A 60 -9.81 -7.68 -18.29
CA THR A 60 -10.25 -6.57 -19.12
C THR A 60 -8.96 -5.97 -19.68
N PRO A 61 -8.73 -6.07 -21.00
CA PRO A 61 -7.50 -5.55 -21.60
C PRO A 61 -7.37 -4.06 -21.31
N PRO A 62 -6.16 -3.55 -21.06
CA PRO A 62 -5.95 -2.13 -20.84
C PRO A 62 -6.32 -1.38 -22.13
N SER A 63 -7.32 -0.50 -22.04
CA SER A 63 -7.51 0.53 -23.06
C SER A 63 -6.37 1.54 -22.90
N SER A 64 -5.45 1.56 -23.87
CA SER A 64 -4.48 2.64 -24.00
C SER A 64 -5.24 3.91 -24.35
N ASN A 65 -5.43 4.80 -23.38
CA ASN A 65 -5.72 6.21 -23.65
C ASN A 65 -4.44 6.99 -23.31
N ASP A 66 -3.45 6.83 -24.18
CA ASP A 66 -2.50 7.90 -24.44
C ASP A 66 -3.25 8.97 -25.25
N ARG A 67 -3.49 10.14 -24.64
CA ARG A 67 -3.81 11.36 -25.40
C ARG A 67 -3.37 12.59 -24.61
N THR A 68 -2.34 13.22 -25.19
CA THR A 68 -2.00 14.66 -25.26
C THR A 68 -2.92 15.63 -24.54
#